data_AF-A0A954V3D4-F1
#
_entry.id   AF-A0A954V3D4-F1
#
_cell.length_a   1.000
_cell.length_b   1.000
_cell.length_c   1.000
_cell.angle_alpha   90.00
_cell.angle_beta   90.00
_cell.angle_gamma   90.00
#
_symmetry.space_group_name_H-M   'P 1'
#
loop_
_entity.id
_entity.type
_entity.pdbx_description
1 polymer ?
#
loop_
_entity_poly.entity_id
_entity_poly.type
_entity_poly.pdbx_seq_one_letter_code
_entity_poly.pdbx_strand_id
1 'polypeptide(L)'
;ALLRGQADEAYEADTVTAFDPSPPQWLPKPSGAARDFNMPALPAENEPVADFEAVRWGGAAAWSDTAGLSQEALSTLKAAAGIELPTRSTILYLLTGYLICLVPLNWLLFKLLGRLEFAWLAAPLLALVGVVVVTRVASLDIGFARRTTELSILELHDSYPRGHLTQFIALYTSLSTNYAVEFPENGSVVLPMGDFARARHRAAAALRTVRSNFGRSSGVALEPLTVYSNSTEMLHAEQVVGLPGGIVLGQSASQRPAVKNETGLPLHACVVLHSPAAGAIEFCWVDELTPGKAFTLDFTPVTKNNLWQRWEGRSSTQAARPESETDAHDSLWIGGLLHEIARKTPLLPGQMRLIGYTDDRPGDLEVLPAEDQFDGRCVVVAHLNSPPLGQVQPDRWILSRPVTSGMVPLEGELDD
;
A
#
# COMPACT_ATOMS: atom_id res chain seq x y z
N ALA A 1 21.09 -42.28 -36.34
CA ALA A 1 19.97 -41.59 -37.02
C ALA A 1 19.43 -40.56 -36.01
N LEU A 2 19.95 -39.32 -36.04
CA LEU A 2 19.51 -38.17 -36.88
C LEU A 2 18.10 -37.72 -36.43
N LEU A 3 17.89 -36.54 -35.83
CA LEU A 3 18.32 -35.15 -36.11
C LEU A 3 18.32 -34.36 -34.76
N ARG A 4 19.19 -33.42 -34.36
CA ARG A 4 19.95 -32.29 -34.95
C ARG A 4 19.12 -31.16 -35.59
N GLY A 5 19.16 -30.00 -34.92
CA GLY A 5 18.80 -28.65 -35.38
C GLY A 5 18.68 -27.76 -34.13
N GLN A 6 19.75 -27.16 -33.60
CA GLN A 6 20.49 -25.98 -34.08
C GLN A 6 19.57 -24.83 -34.56
N ALA A 7 19.36 -23.86 -33.66
CA ALA A 7 19.28 -22.45 -34.01
C ALA A 7 20.03 -21.69 -32.89
N ASP A 8 21.27 -21.33 -33.23
CA ASP A 8 22.10 -20.38 -32.51
C ASP A 8 21.54 -18.96 -32.78
N GLU A 9 21.12 -18.25 -31.73
CA GLU A 9 21.08 -16.79 -31.74
C GLU A 9 21.82 -16.31 -30.49
N ALA A 10 23.05 -15.85 -30.73
CA ALA A 10 23.94 -15.30 -29.72
C ALA A 10 23.39 -13.94 -29.26
N TYR A 11 22.88 -13.90 -28.04
CA TYR A 11 22.73 -12.67 -27.28
C TYR A 11 24.02 -12.49 -26.47
N GLU A 12 24.85 -11.52 -26.84
CA GLU A 12 26.01 -11.09 -26.06
C GLU A 12 25.52 -10.58 -24.71
N ALA A 13 25.54 -11.46 -23.71
CA ALA A 13 25.44 -11.09 -22.32
C ALA A 13 26.79 -10.49 -21.91
N ASP A 14 26.86 -9.17 -21.76
CA ASP A 14 27.94 -8.49 -21.05
C ASP A 14 27.97 -9.00 -19.61
N THR A 15 28.78 -10.03 -19.38
CA THR A 15 29.08 -10.58 -18.06
C THR A 15 29.96 -9.60 -17.29
N VAL A 16 29.32 -8.69 -16.56
CA VAL A 16 29.95 -7.88 -15.51
C VAL A 16 30.37 -8.82 -14.37
N THR A 17 31.65 -9.18 -14.32
CA THR A 17 32.20 -10.21 -13.42
C THR A 17 32.98 -9.66 -12.23
N ALA A 18 32.90 -8.36 -11.94
CA ALA A 18 33.50 -7.79 -10.72
C ALA A 18 32.59 -6.72 -10.12
N PHE A 19 31.91 -7.08 -9.03
CA PHE A 19 31.17 -6.18 -8.16
C PHE A 19 31.99 -6.03 -6.87
N ASP A 20 32.47 -4.83 -6.60
CA ASP A 20 33.21 -4.50 -5.36
C ASP A 20 32.24 -3.83 -4.36
N PRO A 21 31.95 -4.45 -3.21
CA PRO A 21 31.03 -3.92 -2.20
C PRO A 21 31.67 -2.87 -1.27
N SER A 22 32.86 -2.34 -1.58
CA SER A 22 33.55 -1.35 -0.72
C SER A 22 32.89 0.05 -0.77
N PRO A 23 32.66 0.74 0.38
CA PRO A 23 32.01 2.04 0.40
C PRO A 23 32.87 3.20 -0.15
N PRO A 24 32.29 4.21 -0.82
CA PRO A 24 33.02 5.34 -1.42
C PRO A 24 33.52 6.39 -0.39
N GLN A 25 34.70 6.97 -0.63
CA GLN A 25 35.51 7.74 0.34
C GLN A 25 35.26 9.27 0.45
N TRP A 26 34.12 9.82 0.02
CA TRP A 26 33.89 11.28 0.04
C TRP A 26 32.74 11.70 0.97
N LEU A 27 33.02 12.25 2.16
CA LEU A 27 32.00 12.85 3.04
C LEU A 27 32.55 14.04 3.87
N PRO A 28 31.88 15.21 3.90
CA PRO A 28 32.23 16.35 4.76
C PRO A 28 31.50 16.32 6.13
N LYS A 29 32.08 17.00 7.14
CA LYS A 29 31.53 17.13 8.51
C LYS A 29 30.57 18.33 8.64
N PRO A 30 29.35 18.17 9.22
CA PRO A 30 28.46 19.30 9.50
C PRO A 30 28.55 19.82 10.94
N SER A 31 28.41 21.15 11.07
CA SER A 31 28.35 21.95 12.30
C SER A 31 26.91 22.14 12.78
N GLY A 32 26.74 22.27 14.11
CA GLY A 32 25.43 22.24 14.78
C GLY A 32 24.77 23.61 15.02
N ALA A 33 23.44 23.59 15.07
CA ALA A 33 22.60 24.56 15.80
C ALA A 33 21.25 23.90 16.15
N ALA A 34 20.85 23.94 17.42
CA ALA A 34 19.61 23.37 17.95
C ALA A 34 18.46 24.41 17.90
N ARG A 35 17.21 23.93 17.72
CA ARG A 35 15.98 24.73 17.85
C ARG A 35 15.01 24.06 18.83
N ASP A 36 14.41 24.90 19.67
CA ASP A 36 13.41 24.55 20.68
C ASP A 36 12.05 24.21 20.05
N PHE A 37 11.40 23.17 20.56
CA PHE A 37 10.05 22.74 20.14
C PHE A 37 9.01 23.05 21.22
N ASN A 38 7.96 23.75 20.79
CA ASN A 38 6.78 24.09 21.57
C ASN A 38 5.62 23.20 21.09
N MET A 39 4.90 22.51 21.98
CA MET A 39 3.76 21.67 21.59
C MET A 39 2.49 22.51 21.38
N PRO A 40 1.74 22.31 20.28
CA PRO A 40 0.49 23.01 20.05
C PRO A 40 -0.68 22.36 20.80
N ALA A 41 -1.64 23.20 21.20
CA ALA A 41 -2.91 22.79 21.81
C ALA A 41 -3.86 22.16 20.76
N LEU A 42 -4.74 21.27 21.20
CA LEU A 42 -5.71 20.55 20.35
C LEU A 42 -6.81 21.49 19.82
N PRO A 43 -7.23 21.37 18.55
CA PRO A 43 -8.19 22.28 17.92
C PRO A 43 -9.65 21.94 18.25
N ALA A 44 -10.52 22.95 18.08
CA ALA A 44 -11.95 22.88 18.38
C ALA A 44 -12.81 22.36 17.21
N GLU A 45 -14.02 21.92 17.57
CA GLU A 45 -14.94 21.00 16.87
C GLU A 45 -15.48 21.40 15.48
N ASN A 46 -15.08 22.53 14.88
CA ASN A 46 -15.64 23.02 13.61
C ASN A 46 -14.60 23.49 12.57
N GLU A 47 -13.32 23.17 12.75
CA GLU A 47 -12.33 23.40 11.70
C GLU A 47 -12.50 22.39 10.55
N PRO A 48 -12.28 22.79 9.28
CA PRO A 48 -12.17 21.83 8.18
C PRO A 48 -11.17 20.75 8.60
N VAL A 49 -11.49 19.48 8.34
CA VAL A 49 -10.66 18.31 8.67
C VAL A 49 -9.20 18.71 8.45
N ALA A 50 -8.47 18.85 9.56
CA ALA A 50 -7.16 19.48 9.60
C ALA A 50 -6.29 18.92 8.46
N ASP A 51 -5.51 19.78 7.81
CA ASP A 51 -4.47 19.38 6.87
C ASP A 51 -3.81 18.11 7.41
N PHE A 52 -4.06 16.99 6.73
CA PHE A 52 -3.64 15.68 7.20
C PHE A 52 -2.14 15.75 7.51
N GLU A 53 -1.75 15.23 8.67
CA GLU A 53 -0.38 15.29 9.13
C GLU A 53 0.52 14.77 8.00
N ALA A 54 1.30 15.66 7.38
CA ALA A 54 2.22 15.29 6.32
C ALA A 54 3.03 14.10 6.84
N VAL A 55 3.06 12.98 6.10
CA VAL A 55 3.60 11.68 6.53
C VAL A 55 4.78 11.90 7.47
N ARG A 56 4.50 11.84 8.78
CA ARG A 56 5.54 11.95 9.79
C ARG A 56 6.13 10.57 9.88
N TRP A 57 7.22 10.37 9.14
CA TRP A 57 8.07 9.21 9.28
C TRP A 57 8.56 9.15 10.73
N GLY A 58 7.83 8.40 11.56
CA GLY A 58 8.16 8.12 12.95
C GLY A 58 9.30 7.11 13.05
N GLY A 59 10.39 7.29 12.31
CA GLY A 59 11.40 6.25 12.10
C GLY A 59 11.04 5.28 10.97
N ALA A 60 11.97 4.37 10.67
CA ALA A 60 11.75 3.28 9.71
C ALA A 60 10.53 2.45 10.16
N ALA A 61 9.73 1.95 9.20
CA ALA A 61 8.60 1.06 9.49
C ALA A 61 7.49 1.64 10.39
N ALA A 62 7.39 2.96 10.55
CA ALA A 62 6.40 3.59 11.44
C ALA A 62 5.12 4.00 10.70
N TRP A 63 4.46 3.03 10.09
CA TRP A 63 3.22 3.26 9.34
C TRP A 63 2.03 3.20 10.27
N SER A 64 1.35 4.32 10.47
CA SER A 64 0.09 4.35 11.19
C SER A 64 -1.09 4.33 10.22
N ASP A 65 -2.25 3.85 10.67
CA ASP A 65 -3.49 3.90 9.89
C ASP A 65 -3.90 5.33 9.49
N THR A 66 -3.38 6.33 10.20
CA THR A 66 -3.61 7.76 9.93
C THR A 66 -2.62 8.36 8.94
N ALA A 67 -1.52 7.68 8.62
CA ALA A 67 -0.49 8.19 7.73
C ALA A 67 -1.04 8.34 6.31
N GLY A 68 -0.56 9.37 5.58
CA GLY A 68 -0.95 9.59 4.18
C GLY A 68 -0.72 8.38 3.28
N LEU A 69 0.32 7.59 3.56
CA LEU A 69 0.61 6.35 2.84
C LEU A 69 -0.50 5.30 3.03
N SER A 70 -0.95 5.08 4.26
CA SER A 70 -2.04 4.16 4.57
C SER A 70 -3.35 4.60 3.94
N GLN A 71 -3.60 5.92 3.86
CA GLN A 71 -4.77 6.46 3.16
C GLN A 71 -4.71 6.23 1.65
N GLU A 72 -3.53 6.36 1.04
CA GLU A 72 -3.33 6.11 -0.39
C GLU A 72 -3.43 4.61 -0.71
N ALA A 73 -2.93 3.75 0.18
CA ALA A 73 -3.14 2.32 0.09
C ALA A 73 -4.62 1.96 0.20
N LEU A 74 -5.33 2.60 1.14
CA LEU A 74 -6.76 2.43 1.33
C LEU A 74 -7.58 2.90 0.12
N SER A 75 -7.25 4.05 -0.46
CA SER A 75 -7.94 4.57 -1.67
C SER A 75 -7.72 3.64 -2.86
N THR A 76 -6.49 3.15 -3.01
CA THR A 76 -6.10 2.15 -4.03
C THR A 76 -6.89 0.87 -3.86
N LEU A 77 -6.93 0.29 -2.66
CA LEU A 77 -7.67 -0.94 -2.39
C LEU A 77 -9.18 -0.76 -2.55
N LYS A 78 -9.73 0.40 -2.16
CA LYS A 78 -11.15 0.73 -2.38
C LYS A 78 -11.48 0.78 -3.87
N ALA A 79 -10.61 1.39 -4.68
CA ALA A 79 -10.77 1.44 -6.13
C ALA A 79 -10.63 0.06 -6.78
N ALA A 80 -9.70 -0.78 -6.30
CA ALA A 80 -9.46 -2.13 -6.83
C ALA A 80 -10.51 -3.16 -6.40
N ALA A 81 -11.12 -2.99 -5.22
CA ALA A 81 -12.18 -3.87 -4.73
C ALA A 81 -13.42 -3.86 -5.63
N GLY A 82 -13.55 -2.91 -6.56
CA GLY A 82 -14.62 -2.88 -7.57
C GLY A 82 -16.01 -2.68 -6.99
N ILE A 83 -16.13 -2.44 -5.68
CA ILE A 83 -17.40 -2.07 -5.04
C ILE A 83 -17.64 -0.59 -5.30
N GLU A 84 -17.84 -0.25 -6.57
CA GLU A 84 -18.43 1.01 -6.92
C GLU A 84 -19.91 0.93 -6.57
N LEU A 85 -20.25 1.47 -5.40
CA LEU A 85 -21.64 1.83 -5.14
C LEU A 85 -22.07 2.73 -6.31
N PRO A 86 -23.17 2.39 -7.03
CA PRO A 86 -23.57 3.14 -8.21
C PRO A 86 -23.65 4.62 -7.82
N THR A 87 -22.92 5.45 -8.57
CA THR A 87 -22.84 6.88 -8.26
C THR A 87 -24.23 7.49 -8.20
N ARG A 88 -24.41 8.55 -7.42
CA ARG A 88 -25.71 9.25 -7.32
C ARG A 88 -26.21 9.67 -8.71
N SER A 89 -25.30 10.02 -9.61
CA SER A 89 -25.61 10.32 -11.01
C SER A 89 -26.11 9.08 -11.76
N THR A 90 -25.48 7.91 -11.64
CA THR A 90 -25.99 6.67 -12.26
C THR A 90 -27.40 6.34 -11.80
N ILE A 91 -27.66 6.41 -10.48
CA ILE A 91 -29.00 6.20 -9.93
C ILE A 91 -29.98 7.24 -10.50
N LEU A 92 -29.58 8.51 -10.56
CA LEU A 92 -30.40 9.58 -11.11
C LEU A 92 -30.68 9.38 -12.61
N TYR A 93 -29.70 8.95 -13.41
CA TYR A 93 -29.86 8.65 -14.83
C TYR A 93 -30.79 7.47 -15.06
N LEU A 94 -30.63 6.38 -14.31
CA LEU A 94 -31.52 5.22 -14.39
C LEU A 94 -32.96 5.61 -13.99
N LEU A 95 -33.12 6.36 -12.90
CA LEU A 95 -34.42 6.83 -12.44
C LEU A 95 -35.07 7.79 -13.44
N THR A 96 -34.29 8.72 -14.00
CA THR A 96 -34.77 9.68 -15.00
C THR A 96 -35.15 8.98 -16.30
N GLY A 97 -34.31 8.06 -16.79
CA GLY A 97 -34.60 7.24 -17.95
C GLY A 97 -35.86 6.41 -17.75
N TYR A 98 -36.02 5.78 -16.58
CA TYR A 98 -37.24 5.08 -16.21
C TYR A 98 -38.47 5.99 -16.24
N LEU A 99 -38.39 7.19 -15.65
CA LEU A 99 -39.50 8.14 -15.63
C LEU A 99 -39.89 8.63 -17.04
N ILE A 100 -38.90 8.89 -17.90
CA ILE A 100 -39.11 9.28 -19.30
C ILE A 100 -39.78 8.14 -20.08
N CYS A 101 -39.33 6.90 -19.89
CA CYS A 101 -39.97 5.73 -20.49
C CYS A 101 -41.41 5.54 -20.00
N LEU A 102 -41.65 5.70 -18.70
CA LEU A 102 -42.93 5.40 -18.06
C LEU A 102 -43.99 6.47 -18.31
N VAL A 103 -43.63 7.75 -18.36
CA VAL A 103 -44.60 8.85 -18.44
C VAL A 103 -44.75 9.38 -19.88
N PRO A 104 -43.81 10.17 -20.43
CA PRO A 104 -44.01 10.80 -21.73
C PRO A 104 -43.98 9.79 -22.89
N LEU A 105 -43.04 8.82 -22.89
CA LEU A 105 -42.94 7.85 -23.98
C LEU A 105 -44.13 6.88 -24.01
N ASN A 106 -44.50 6.35 -22.85
CA ASN A 106 -45.67 5.50 -22.70
C ASN A 106 -46.94 6.21 -23.16
N TRP A 107 -47.20 7.44 -22.68
CA TRP A 107 -48.36 8.22 -23.09
C TRP A 107 -48.36 8.53 -24.59
N LEU A 108 -47.21 8.94 -25.15
CA LEU A 108 -47.10 9.28 -26.56
C LEU A 108 -47.40 8.07 -27.45
N LEU A 109 -46.85 6.90 -27.11
CA LEU A 109 -47.08 5.66 -27.83
C LEU A 109 -48.57 5.29 -27.86
N PHE A 110 -49.24 5.31 -26.71
CA PHE A 110 -50.67 4.95 -26.63
C PHE A 110 -51.61 6.02 -27.18
N LYS A 111 -51.20 7.29 -27.15
CA LYS A 111 -51.92 8.38 -27.83
C LYS A 111 -51.87 8.21 -29.35
N LEU A 112 -50.70 7.87 -29.92
CA LEU A 112 -50.56 7.62 -31.35
C LEU A 112 -51.37 6.39 -31.81
N LEU A 113 -51.55 5.40 -30.93
CA LEU A 113 -52.39 4.23 -31.16
C LEU A 113 -53.89 4.48 -30.92
N GLY A 114 -54.28 5.67 -30.47
CA GLY A 114 -55.68 6.03 -30.20
C GLY A 114 -56.32 5.27 -29.03
N ARG A 115 -55.52 4.61 -28.18
CA ARG A 115 -56.01 3.74 -27.11
C ARG A 115 -55.27 4.00 -25.81
N LEU A 116 -55.55 5.17 -25.22
CA LEU A 116 -54.93 5.65 -23.98
C LEU A 116 -55.14 4.73 -22.78
N GLU A 117 -56.25 3.98 -22.78
CA GLU A 117 -56.56 3.05 -21.70
C GLU A 117 -55.37 2.11 -21.47
N PHE A 118 -54.84 1.45 -22.50
CA PHE A 118 -53.77 0.44 -22.40
C PHE A 118 -52.47 0.90 -21.73
N ALA A 119 -52.23 2.20 -21.56
CA ALA A 119 -51.08 2.72 -20.81
C ALA A 119 -51.02 2.20 -19.36
N TRP A 120 -52.18 1.94 -18.73
CA TRP A 120 -52.26 1.33 -17.39
C TRP A 120 -51.68 -0.08 -17.30
N LEU A 121 -51.75 -0.86 -18.40
CA LEU A 121 -51.28 -2.24 -18.46
C LEU A 121 -49.79 -2.27 -18.83
N ALA A 122 -49.34 -1.30 -19.62
CA ALA A 122 -47.94 -1.15 -20.00
C ALA A 122 -47.05 -0.74 -18.82
N ALA A 123 -47.55 0.04 -17.87
CA ALA A 123 -46.79 0.47 -16.70
C ALA A 123 -46.20 -0.70 -15.87
N PRO A 124 -46.97 -1.72 -15.44
CA PRO A 124 -46.41 -2.87 -14.73
C PRO A 124 -45.43 -3.69 -15.59
N LEU A 125 -45.65 -3.78 -16.90
CA LEU A 125 -44.73 -4.47 -17.81
C LEU A 125 -43.39 -3.73 -17.96
N LEU A 126 -43.44 -2.39 -18.09
CA LEU A 126 -42.25 -1.53 -18.09
C LEU A 126 -41.51 -1.58 -16.75
N ALA A 127 -42.23 -1.65 -15.63
CA ALA A 127 -41.62 -1.83 -14.32
C ALA A 127 -40.86 -3.17 -14.24
N LEU A 128 -41.43 -4.27 -14.75
CA LEU A 128 -40.77 -5.57 -14.80
C LEU A 128 -39.50 -5.53 -15.67
N VAL A 129 -39.57 -4.93 -16.86
CA VAL A 129 -38.40 -4.73 -17.73
C VAL A 129 -37.35 -3.85 -17.03
N GLY A 130 -37.77 -2.78 -16.37
CA GLY A 130 -36.88 -1.90 -15.60
C GLY A 130 -36.16 -2.65 -14.50
N VAL A 131 -36.86 -3.50 -13.73
CA VAL A 131 -36.25 -4.37 -12.71
C VAL A 131 -35.24 -5.33 -13.34
N VAL A 132 -35.58 -5.98 -14.46
CA VAL A 132 -34.65 -6.88 -15.17
C VAL A 132 -33.40 -6.13 -15.64
N VAL A 133 -33.55 -4.93 -16.19
CA VAL A 133 -32.43 -4.10 -16.65
C VAL A 133 -31.55 -3.68 -15.47
N VAL A 134 -32.13 -3.13 -14.41
CA VAL A 134 -31.38 -2.71 -13.20
C VAL A 134 -30.70 -3.91 -12.55
N THR A 135 -31.38 -5.05 -12.46
CA THR A 135 -30.80 -6.28 -11.90
C THR A 135 -29.68 -6.79 -12.78
N ARG A 136 -29.80 -6.75 -14.12
CA ARG A 136 -28.74 -7.16 -15.04
C ARG A 136 -27.51 -6.26 -14.92
N VAL A 137 -27.74 -4.95 -14.91
CA VAL A 137 -26.68 -3.95 -14.72
C VAL A 137 -25.98 -4.15 -13.38
N ALA A 138 -26.72 -4.42 -12.30
CA ALA A 138 -26.14 -4.67 -10.98
C ALA A 138 -25.52 -6.08 -10.83
N SER A 139 -26.06 -7.10 -11.50
CA SER A 139 -25.61 -8.49 -11.37
C SER A 139 -24.33 -8.80 -12.13
N LEU A 140 -24.00 -8.00 -13.14
CA LEU A 140 -22.74 -8.16 -13.88
C LEU A 140 -21.51 -7.93 -12.98
N ASP A 141 -21.68 -7.20 -11.88
CA ASP A 141 -20.60 -6.91 -10.91
C ASP A 141 -20.58 -7.87 -9.70
N ILE A 142 -21.62 -8.70 -9.52
CA ILE A 142 -21.82 -9.54 -8.33
C ILE A 142 -21.69 -11.03 -8.70
N GLY A 143 -20.52 -11.42 -9.20
CA GLY A 143 -20.13 -12.82 -9.15
C GLY A 143 -20.02 -13.28 -7.70
N PHE A 144 -20.38 -14.52 -7.38
CA PHE A 144 -20.24 -15.13 -6.05
C PHE A 144 -18.77 -15.39 -5.69
N ALA A 145 -17.92 -14.37 -5.74
CA ALA A 145 -16.49 -14.47 -5.54
C ALA A 145 -16.10 -13.87 -4.19
N ARG A 146 -15.32 -14.62 -3.42
CA ARG A 146 -14.47 -14.05 -2.37
C ARG A 146 -13.25 -13.48 -3.06
N ARG A 147 -13.02 -12.18 -2.90
CA ARG A 147 -11.87 -11.49 -3.50
C ARG A 147 -11.00 -10.92 -2.39
N THR A 148 -9.71 -11.20 -2.49
CA THR A 148 -8.67 -10.59 -1.65
C THR A 148 -7.87 -9.66 -2.54
N THR A 149 -7.85 -8.37 -2.21
CA THR A 149 -6.90 -7.43 -2.80
C THR A 149 -5.85 -7.04 -1.77
N GLU A 150 -4.58 -7.06 -2.16
CA GLU A 150 -3.45 -6.82 -1.25
C GLU A 150 -2.50 -5.77 -1.82
N LEU A 151 -2.26 -4.71 -1.07
CA LEU A 151 -1.20 -3.77 -1.36
C LEU A 151 -0.18 -3.81 -0.24
N SER A 152 1.05 -4.18 -0.60
CA SER A 152 2.12 -4.38 0.36
C SER A 152 3.28 -3.42 0.11
N ILE A 153 4.01 -3.08 1.17
CA ILE A 153 5.15 -2.18 1.15
C ILE A 153 6.28 -2.88 1.87
N LEU A 154 7.33 -3.23 1.12
CA LEU A 154 8.52 -3.88 1.64
C LEU A 154 9.64 -2.84 1.78
N GLU A 155 9.93 -2.45 3.02
CA GLU A 155 11.05 -1.58 3.35
C GLU A 155 12.32 -2.41 3.60
N LEU A 156 13.38 -2.11 2.86
CA LEU A 156 14.68 -2.78 2.91
C LEU A 156 15.78 -1.80 3.31
N HIS A 157 16.82 -2.29 3.97
CA HIS A 157 17.98 -1.49 4.36
C HIS A 157 19.28 -2.12 3.87
N ASP A 158 19.92 -1.46 2.91
CA ASP A 158 21.23 -1.84 2.37
C ASP A 158 21.27 -3.34 1.98
N SER A 159 22.36 -4.03 2.31
CA SER A 159 22.57 -5.47 2.12
C SER A 159 21.90 -6.35 3.19
N TYR A 160 21.06 -5.79 4.08
CA TYR A 160 20.46 -6.58 5.16
C TYR A 160 19.41 -7.57 4.61
N PRO A 161 19.49 -8.88 4.93
CA PRO A 161 18.65 -9.93 4.32
C PRO A 161 17.26 -10.04 4.98
N ARG A 162 16.76 -8.97 5.59
CA ARG A 162 15.42 -8.92 6.18
C ARG A 162 14.77 -7.59 5.83
N GLY A 163 13.49 -7.66 5.50
CA GLY A 163 12.67 -6.48 5.21
C GLY A 163 11.53 -6.33 6.19
N HIS A 164 11.09 -5.10 6.38
CA HIS A 164 9.82 -4.83 7.04
C HIS A 164 8.72 -4.78 5.99
N LEU A 165 7.76 -5.69 6.10
CA LEU A 165 6.63 -5.82 5.20
C LEU A 165 5.37 -5.30 5.87
N THR A 166 4.80 -4.25 5.29
CA THR A 166 3.53 -3.66 5.66
C THR A 166 2.49 -4.03 4.64
N GLN A 167 1.41 -4.69 5.06
CA GLN A 167 0.37 -5.22 4.18
C GLN A 167 -0.97 -4.54 4.48
N PHE A 168 -1.56 -3.97 3.45
CA PHE A 168 -2.94 -3.49 3.46
C PHE A 168 -3.79 -4.49 2.67
N ILE A 169 -4.79 -5.06 3.30
CA ILE A 169 -5.60 -6.12 2.70
C ILE A 169 -7.06 -5.69 2.70
N ALA A 170 -7.74 -5.87 1.59
CA ALA A 170 -9.18 -5.71 1.48
C ALA A 170 -9.82 -7.06 1.15
N LEU A 171 -10.70 -7.50 2.05
CA LEU A 171 -11.46 -8.74 1.93
C LEU A 171 -12.88 -8.42 1.51
N TYR A 172 -13.27 -8.89 0.33
CA TYR A 172 -14.63 -8.81 -0.19
C TYR A 172 -15.28 -10.18 -0.24
N THR A 173 -16.58 -10.22 0.06
CA THR A 173 -17.41 -11.39 -0.17
C THR A 173 -18.84 -11.01 -0.54
N SER A 174 -19.41 -11.78 -1.47
CA SER A 174 -20.83 -11.68 -1.85
C SER A 174 -21.77 -12.17 -0.74
N LEU A 175 -21.33 -13.10 0.11
CA LEU A 175 -22.11 -13.68 1.21
C LEU A 175 -21.40 -13.48 2.53
N SER A 176 -22.16 -13.28 3.61
CA SER A 176 -21.57 -13.10 4.93
C SER A 176 -20.63 -14.27 5.26
N THR A 177 -19.35 -13.98 5.51
CA THR A 177 -18.30 -14.97 5.71
C THR A 177 -17.50 -14.59 6.95
N ASN A 178 -17.20 -15.60 7.79
CA ASN A 178 -16.27 -15.43 8.90
C ASN A 178 -14.89 -15.86 8.41
N TYR A 179 -13.96 -14.91 8.43
CA TYR A 179 -12.58 -15.17 8.09
C TYR A 179 -11.75 -15.45 9.35
N ALA A 180 -10.69 -16.23 9.18
CA ALA A 180 -9.55 -16.28 10.07
C ALA A 180 -8.34 -15.75 9.29
N VAL A 181 -7.58 -14.86 9.90
CA VAL A 181 -6.33 -14.36 9.31
C VAL A 181 -5.18 -14.79 10.19
N GLU A 182 -4.26 -15.54 9.62
CA GLU A 182 -3.23 -16.27 10.34
C GLU A 182 -1.84 -15.91 9.83
N PHE A 183 -0.90 -15.79 10.75
CA PHE A 183 0.53 -15.77 10.47
C PHE A 183 1.17 -16.99 11.10
N PRO A 184 1.99 -17.75 10.35
CA PRO A 184 2.67 -18.93 10.89
C PRO A 184 3.78 -18.56 11.88
N GLU A 185 4.35 -17.36 11.76
CA GLU A 185 5.50 -16.93 12.54
C GLU A 185 5.16 -15.99 13.70
N ASN A 186 6.05 -15.97 14.70
CA ASN A 186 5.97 -15.06 15.82
C ASN A 186 6.70 -13.76 15.47
N GLY A 187 6.04 -12.62 15.60
CA GLY A 187 6.64 -11.30 15.30
C GLY A 187 5.87 -10.49 14.27
N SER A 188 4.83 -11.06 13.68
CA SER A 188 3.86 -10.33 12.88
C SER A 188 2.73 -9.76 13.74
N VAL A 189 1.98 -8.82 13.20
CA VAL A 189 0.74 -8.32 13.78
C VAL A 189 -0.26 -8.10 12.67
N VAL A 190 -1.54 -8.40 12.91
CA VAL A 190 -2.63 -8.02 12.03
C VAL A 190 -3.77 -7.46 12.86
N LEU A 191 -4.35 -6.36 12.38
CA LEU A 191 -5.48 -5.70 13.00
C LEU A 191 -6.47 -5.25 11.93
N PRO A 192 -7.78 -5.20 12.25
CA PRO A 192 -8.72 -4.47 11.41
C PRO A 192 -8.28 -3.02 11.28
N MET A 193 -8.22 -2.53 10.04
CA MET A 193 -7.78 -1.17 9.78
C MET A 193 -8.79 -0.15 10.33
N GLY A 194 -8.27 0.89 10.96
CA GLY A 194 -9.04 2.01 11.46
C GLY A 194 -9.60 2.88 10.33
N ASP A 195 -10.75 2.50 9.75
CA ASP A 195 -11.49 3.42 8.86
C ASP A 195 -12.19 4.48 9.72
N PHE A 196 -11.57 5.65 9.91
CA PHE A 196 -12.11 6.75 10.72
C PHE A 196 -13.48 7.25 10.24
N ALA A 197 -13.75 7.21 8.93
CA ALA A 197 -15.04 7.59 8.38
C ALA A 197 -16.13 6.58 8.78
N ARG A 198 -15.77 5.29 8.88
CA ARG A 198 -16.66 4.24 9.40
C ARG A 198 -16.65 4.12 10.92
N ALA A 199 -15.60 4.55 11.62
CA ALA A 199 -15.47 4.45 13.07
C ALA A 199 -16.65 5.13 13.79
N ARG A 200 -17.10 6.27 13.27
CA ARG A 200 -18.26 7.01 13.79
C ARG A 200 -19.59 6.27 13.58
N HIS A 201 -19.73 5.53 12.47
CA HIS A 201 -20.89 4.67 12.20
C HIS A 201 -20.84 3.35 12.98
N ARG A 202 -19.64 2.78 13.19
CA ARG A 202 -19.42 1.57 13.99
C ARG A 202 -19.67 1.80 15.47
N ALA A 203 -19.43 3.01 16.01
CA ALA A 203 -19.75 3.32 17.40
C ALA A 203 -21.26 3.20 17.74
N ALA A 204 -22.14 3.28 16.73
CA ALA A 204 -23.57 3.07 16.88
C ALA A 204 -24.00 1.60 16.67
N ALA A 205 -23.16 0.78 16.04
CA ALA A 205 -23.37 -0.66 15.91
C ALA A 205 -22.77 -1.37 17.13
N ALA A 206 -23.42 -2.43 17.62
CA ALA A 206 -22.94 -3.20 18.77
C ALA A 206 -21.44 -3.54 18.64
N LEU A 207 -20.68 -3.32 19.73
CA LEU A 207 -19.24 -3.62 19.81
C LEU A 207 -18.96 -5.02 19.25
N ARG A 208 -18.20 -5.10 18.16
CA ARG A 208 -17.75 -6.38 17.60
C ARG A 208 -16.61 -6.90 18.45
N THR A 209 -16.78 -8.07 19.05
CA THR A 209 -15.68 -8.77 19.73
C THR A 209 -14.87 -9.53 18.70
N VAL A 210 -13.70 -9.01 18.36
CA VAL A 210 -12.70 -9.74 17.57
C VAL A 210 -11.71 -10.35 18.56
N ARG A 211 -11.41 -11.64 18.43
CA ARG A 211 -10.37 -12.28 19.24
C ARG A 211 -9.07 -12.22 18.46
N SER A 212 -8.08 -11.56 19.04
CA SER A 212 -6.70 -11.62 18.57
C SER A 212 -5.92 -12.55 19.50
N ASN A 213 -5.22 -13.51 18.92
CA ASN A 213 -4.29 -14.36 19.65
C ASN A 213 -2.86 -14.01 19.23
N PHE A 214 -2.08 -13.51 20.18
CA PHE A 214 -0.65 -13.22 20.01
C PHE A 214 0.14 -14.22 20.86
N GLY A 215 0.32 -15.42 20.34
CA GLY A 215 1.02 -16.49 21.05
C GLY A 215 2.47 -16.59 20.59
N ARG A 216 3.43 -16.79 21.51
CA ARG A 216 4.85 -17.01 21.16
C ARG A 216 5.16 -18.35 20.48
N SER A 217 4.17 -19.24 20.35
CA SER A 217 4.36 -20.58 19.79
C SER A 217 3.26 -21.02 18.83
N SER A 218 2.17 -20.27 18.71
CA SER A 218 1.00 -20.62 17.90
C SER A 218 0.77 -19.64 16.75
N GLY A 219 1.74 -18.75 16.47
CA GLY A 219 1.57 -17.67 15.50
C GLY A 219 0.62 -16.58 15.97
N VAL A 220 0.23 -15.73 15.02
CA VAL A 220 -0.76 -14.67 15.23
C VAL A 220 -2.02 -15.01 14.46
N ALA A 221 -3.16 -14.98 15.15
CA ALA A 221 -4.46 -15.25 14.53
C ALA A 221 -5.48 -14.15 14.88
N LEU A 222 -6.25 -13.74 13.88
CA LEU A 222 -7.37 -12.81 14.01
C LEU A 222 -8.66 -13.52 13.59
N GLU A 223 -9.49 -13.88 14.57
CA GLU A 223 -10.70 -14.66 14.33
C GLU A 223 -11.80 -14.40 15.40
N PRO A 224 -13.08 -14.57 15.06
CA PRO A 224 -13.60 -14.49 13.71
C PRO A 224 -13.55 -13.04 13.21
N LEU A 225 -13.16 -12.86 11.95
CA LEU A 225 -13.31 -11.61 11.21
C LEU A 225 -14.53 -11.73 10.29
N THR A 226 -15.68 -11.26 10.76
CA THR A 226 -16.91 -11.31 9.96
C THR A 226 -16.93 -10.21 8.90
N VAL A 227 -16.93 -10.61 7.63
CA VAL A 227 -17.20 -9.74 6.49
C VAL A 227 -18.64 -9.99 6.04
N TYR A 228 -19.45 -8.94 5.97
CA TYR A 228 -20.86 -9.07 5.62
C TYR A 228 -21.05 -9.23 4.11
N SER A 229 -22.21 -9.77 3.74
CA SER A 229 -22.61 -9.88 2.33
C SER A 229 -22.50 -8.54 1.61
N ASN A 230 -21.86 -8.56 0.44
CA ASN A 230 -21.63 -7.40 -0.41
C ASN A 230 -20.92 -6.25 0.30
N SER A 231 -19.94 -6.58 1.15
CA SER A 231 -19.14 -5.61 1.87
C SER A 231 -17.66 -5.95 1.83
N THR A 232 -16.83 -4.92 2.01
CA THR A 232 -15.39 -5.06 2.22
C THR A 232 -15.03 -4.73 3.65
N GLU A 233 -14.22 -5.59 4.27
CA GLU A 233 -13.44 -5.24 5.45
C GLU A 233 -11.96 -5.09 5.08
N MET A 234 -11.28 -4.21 5.80
CA MET A 234 -9.88 -3.90 5.56
C MET A 234 -9.03 -4.25 6.77
N LEU A 235 -7.84 -4.76 6.50
CA LEU A 235 -6.85 -5.16 7.48
C LEU A 235 -5.54 -4.43 7.22
N HIS A 236 -4.82 -4.20 8.30
CA HIS A 236 -3.45 -3.75 8.29
C HIS A 236 -2.61 -4.82 9.01
N ALA A 237 -1.60 -5.33 8.33
CA ALA A 237 -0.67 -6.30 8.85
C ALA A 237 0.77 -5.80 8.74
N GLU A 238 1.61 -6.20 9.69
CA GLU A 238 3.04 -5.90 9.71
C GLU A 238 3.80 -7.20 9.98
N GLN A 239 4.86 -7.47 9.22
CA GLN A 239 5.71 -8.65 9.34
C GLN A 239 7.17 -8.29 9.05
N VAL A 240 8.13 -8.92 9.74
CA VAL A 240 9.53 -8.88 9.30
C VAL A 240 9.83 -10.13 8.48
N VAL A 241 10.03 -9.98 7.18
CA VAL A 241 10.26 -11.10 6.25
C VAL A 241 11.75 -11.35 6.04
N GLY A 242 12.12 -12.63 5.93
CA GLY A 242 13.48 -13.05 5.55
C GLY A 242 13.62 -13.11 4.04
N LEU A 243 14.75 -12.62 3.51
CA LEU A 243 15.07 -12.65 2.08
C LEU A 243 16.42 -13.33 1.86
N PRO A 244 16.68 -13.92 0.67
CA PRO A 244 18.00 -14.42 0.30
C PRO A 244 19.14 -13.40 0.46
N GLY A 245 18.84 -12.10 0.34
CA GLY A 245 19.77 -10.98 0.41
C GLY A 245 19.06 -9.63 0.35
N GLY A 246 19.82 -8.54 0.31
CA GLY A 246 19.30 -7.17 0.22
C GLY A 246 19.42 -6.55 -1.19
N ILE A 247 19.37 -5.22 -1.26
CA ILE A 247 19.76 -4.48 -2.47
C ILE A 247 21.10 -3.83 -2.19
N VAL A 248 22.15 -4.33 -2.84
CA VAL A 248 23.52 -3.94 -2.54
C VAL A 248 23.93 -2.78 -3.43
N LEU A 249 24.36 -1.67 -2.81
CA LEU A 249 25.03 -0.57 -3.50
C LEU A 249 26.54 -0.87 -3.56
N GLY A 250 27.12 -0.78 -4.75
CA GLY A 250 28.56 -0.97 -4.95
C GLY A 250 29.06 -0.18 -6.15
N GLN A 251 30.16 -0.63 -6.72
CA GLN A 251 30.75 -0.02 -7.92
C GLN A 251 30.79 -1.02 -9.09
N SER A 252 30.53 -0.50 -10.28
CA SER A 252 30.76 -1.18 -11.56
C SER A 252 32.26 -1.26 -11.86
N ALA A 253 32.66 -2.11 -12.81
CA ALA A 253 34.03 -2.18 -13.32
C ALA A 253 34.55 -0.81 -13.82
N SER A 254 33.63 0.08 -14.23
CA SER A 254 33.93 1.46 -14.65
C SER A 254 34.02 2.46 -13.48
N GLN A 255 34.04 2.01 -12.23
CA GLN A 255 34.03 2.85 -11.01
C GLN A 255 32.78 3.74 -10.86
N ARG A 256 31.74 3.49 -11.66
CA ARG A 256 30.43 4.13 -11.52
C ARG A 256 29.60 3.43 -10.43
N PRO A 257 28.75 4.16 -9.69
CA PRO A 257 27.85 3.54 -8.73
C PRO A 257 26.96 2.51 -9.43
N ALA A 258 26.72 1.38 -8.79
CA ALA A 258 25.87 0.31 -9.32
C ALA A 258 25.05 -0.31 -8.19
N VAL A 259 23.85 -0.78 -8.51
CA VAL A 259 22.98 -1.51 -7.59
C VAL A 259 22.84 -2.95 -8.04
N LYS A 260 22.84 -3.88 -7.10
CA LYS A 260 22.61 -5.30 -7.37
C LYS A 260 21.44 -5.80 -6.54
N ASN A 261 20.51 -6.51 -7.17
CA ASN A 261 19.38 -7.10 -6.47
C ASN A 261 19.73 -8.51 -5.99
N GLU A 262 19.79 -8.73 -4.68
CA GLU A 262 20.00 -10.04 -4.07
C GLU A 262 18.77 -10.52 -3.27
N THR A 263 17.63 -9.82 -3.39
CA THR A 263 16.41 -10.12 -2.62
C THR A 263 15.68 -11.37 -3.07
N GLY A 264 16.05 -11.95 -4.22
CA GLY A 264 15.28 -13.03 -4.84
C GLY A 264 13.99 -12.59 -5.53
N LEU A 265 13.55 -11.33 -5.34
CA LEU A 265 12.31 -10.80 -5.92
C LEU A 265 12.60 -10.04 -7.22
N PRO A 266 11.87 -10.28 -8.32
CA PRO A 266 11.96 -9.46 -9.52
C PRO A 266 11.35 -8.09 -9.26
N LEU A 267 12.09 -7.03 -9.55
CA LEU A 267 11.62 -5.65 -9.35
C LEU A 267 11.34 -4.97 -10.69
N HIS A 268 10.18 -4.32 -10.78
CA HIS A 268 9.66 -3.63 -11.95
C HIS A 268 9.51 -2.13 -11.68
N ALA A 269 9.52 -1.35 -12.77
CA ALA A 269 9.46 0.11 -12.79
C ALA A 269 10.38 0.77 -11.74
N CYS A 270 11.61 0.26 -11.63
CA CYS A 270 12.56 0.68 -10.63
C CYS A 270 13.14 2.06 -10.93
N VAL A 271 13.24 2.88 -9.89
CA VAL A 271 13.95 4.16 -9.91
C VAL A 271 14.87 4.25 -8.70
N VAL A 272 16.06 4.80 -8.89
CA VAL A 272 16.96 5.17 -7.80
C VAL A 272 16.96 6.68 -7.65
N LEU A 273 16.60 7.14 -6.46
CA LEU A 273 16.65 8.55 -6.06
C LEU A 273 17.93 8.80 -5.27
N HIS A 274 18.61 9.88 -5.58
CA HIS A 274 19.81 10.35 -4.88
C HIS A 274 19.63 11.82 -4.51
N SER A 275 19.99 12.19 -3.28
CA SER A 275 20.04 13.60 -2.87
C SER A 275 21.48 14.03 -2.64
N PRO A 276 22.17 14.61 -3.63
CA PRO A 276 23.59 14.98 -3.46
C PRO A 276 23.77 16.14 -2.46
N ALA A 277 22.79 17.03 -2.36
CA ALA A 277 22.79 18.18 -1.47
C ALA A 277 21.35 18.51 -1.03
N ALA A 278 21.22 19.33 0.01
CA ALA A 278 19.91 19.70 0.56
C ALA A 278 19.00 20.33 -0.53
N GLY A 279 17.86 19.71 -0.78
CA GLY A 279 16.88 20.16 -1.77
C GLY A 279 17.19 19.78 -3.22
N ALA A 280 18.40 19.28 -3.51
CA ALA A 280 18.75 18.71 -4.80
C ALA A 280 18.34 17.23 -4.85
N ILE A 281 17.73 16.82 -5.95
CA ILE A 281 17.34 15.43 -6.23
C ILE A 281 17.84 15.08 -7.62
N GLU A 282 18.48 13.92 -7.70
CA GLU A 282 18.84 13.25 -8.93
C GLU A 282 18.10 11.92 -8.96
N PHE A 283 17.80 11.44 -10.17
CA PHE A 283 17.20 10.13 -10.35
C PHE A 283 17.90 9.36 -11.45
N CYS A 284 17.84 8.03 -11.33
CA CYS A 284 18.27 7.09 -12.35
C CYS A 284 17.12 6.08 -12.58
N TRP A 285 16.64 5.99 -13.81
CA TRP A 285 15.63 5.01 -14.19
C TRP A 285 16.29 3.66 -14.47
N VAL A 286 15.93 2.65 -13.69
CA VAL A 286 16.46 1.28 -13.80
C VAL A 286 15.52 0.40 -14.62
N ASP A 287 14.22 0.70 -14.60
CA ASP A 287 13.14 -0.08 -15.21
C ASP A 287 12.96 -1.47 -14.58
N GLU A 288 13.81 -2.43 -14.92
CA GLU A 288 13.74 -3.80 -14.41
C GLU A 288 15.04 -4.19 -13.71
N LEU A 289 14.92 -4.72 -12.50
CA LEU A 289 16.04 -5.20 -11.72
C LEU A 289 15.74 -6.63 -11.23
N THR A 290 16.06 -7.60 -12.08
CA THR A 290 15.83 -9.02 -11.80
C THR A 290 16.82 -9.57 -10.76
N PRO A 291 16.48 -10.68 -10.07
CA PRO A 291 17.34 -11.25 -9.03
C PRO A 291 18.74 -11.61 -9.55
N GLY A 292 19.76 -11.26 -8.78
CA GLY A 292 21.18 -11.46 -9.08
C GLY A 292 21.77 -10.47 -10.09
N LYS A 293 20.95 -9.65 -10.77
CA LYS A 293 21.46 -8.66 -11.75
C LYS A 293 21.93 -7.39 -11.08
N ALA A 294 22.95 -6.79 -11.68
CA ALA A 294 23.47 -5.48 -11.33
C ALA A 294 23.14 -4.46 -12.42
N PHE A 295 22.88 -3.22 -12.03
CA PHE A 295 22.59 -2.11 -12.92
C PHE A 295 23.51 -0.93 -12.57
N THR A 296 24.17 -0.36 -13.57
CA THR A 296 25.04 0.82 -13.38
C THR A 296 24.18 2.07 -13.35
N LEU A 297 24.34 2.89 -12.31
CA LEU A 297 23.54 4.08 -12.09
C LEU A 297 24.11 5.28 -12.84
N ASP A 298 23.28 5.88 -13.70
CA ASP A 298 23.54 7.14 -14.37
C ASP A 298 22.51 8.17 -13.94
N PHE A 299 22.95 9.12 -13.12
CA PHE A 299 22.07 10.06 -12.43
C PHE A 299 21.81 11.30 -13.27
N THR A 300 20.54 11.71 -13.32
CA THR A 300 20.11 12.94 -13.97
C THR A 300 19.44 13.87 -12.96
N PRO A 301 19.80 15.16 -12.90
CA PRO A 301 19.13 16.12 -12.03
C PRO A 301 17.65 16.24 -12.39
N VAL A 302 16.78 16.25 -11.38
CA VAL A 302 15.34 16.34 -11.60
C VAL A 302 14.68 17.24 -10.56
N THR A 303 13.65 17.95 -10.97
CA THR A 303 12.78 18.66 -10.04
C THR A 303 11.79 17.67 -9.43
N LYS A 304 11.33 17.92 -8.20
CA LYS A 304 10.30 17.08 -7.58
C LYS A 304 9.10 16.86 -8.51
N ASN A 305 8.73 17.87 -9.31
CA ASN A 305 7.59 17.82 -10.21
C ASN A 305 7.75 16.95 -11.46
N ASN A 306 8.97 16.55 -11.81
CA ASN A 306 9.24 15.78 -13.03
C ASN A 306 9.63 14.32 -12.74
N LEU A 307 9.74 13.96 -11.45
CA LEU A 307 10.27 12.67 -11.00
C LEU A 307 9.43 11.47 -11.49
N TRP A 308 8.14 11.69 -11.73
CA TRP A 308 7.16 10.64 -12.04
C TRP A 308 6.84 10.47 -13.54
N GLN A 309 7.36 11.33 -14.43
CA GLN A 309 7.03 11.27 -15.86
C GLN A 309 7.32 9.90 -16.49
N ARG A 310 8.33 9.17 -15.97
CA ARG A 310 8.65 7.82 -16.43
C ARG A 310 7.63 6.77 -15.98
N TRP A 311 7.07 6.91 -14.78
CA TRP A 311 6.01 6.03 -14.29
C TRP A 311 4.68 6.26 -15.02
N GLU A 312 4.41 7.46 -15.53
CA GLU A 312 3.20 7.76 -16.30
C GLU A 312 3.11 6.96 -17.62
N GLY A 313 4.24 6.45 -18.13
CA GLY A 313 4.28 5.64 -19.34
C GLY A 313 3.70 4.22 -19.20
N ARG A 314 3.43 3.74 -17.98
CA ARG A 314 2.83 2.42 -17.72
C ARG A 314 1.50 2.61 -17.01
N SER A 315 0.46 1.85 -17.40
CA SER A 315 -0.88 1.95 -16.81
C SER A 315 -0.83 1.79 -15.29
N SER A 316 -0.33 0.67 -14.78
CA SER A 316 -0.31 0.40 -13.32
C SER A 316 0.48 1.38 -12.43
N THR A 317 1.34 2.23 -13.00
CA THR A 317 2.17 3.19 -12.23
C THR A 317 1.81 4.65 -12.48
N GLN A 318 0.81 4.96 -13.28
CA GLN A 318 0.31 6.34 -13.43
C GLN A 318 -0.26 6.86 -12.09
N ALA A 319 -0.13 8.15 -11.80
CA ALA A 319 -0.52 8.68 -10.48
C ALA A 319 -2.04 8.56 -10.20
N ALA A 320 -2.87 8.70 -11.24
CA ALA A 320 -4.32 8.62 -11.14
C ALA A 320 -4.87 7.67 -12.20
N ARG A 321 -5.80 6.81 -11.80
CA ARG A 321 -6.49 5.90 -12.72
C ARG A 321 -7.25 6.71 -13.78
N PRO A 322 -7.02 6.49 -15.08
CA PRO A 322 -7.76 7.18 -16.13
C PRO A 322 -9.24 6.78 -16.09
N GLU A 323 -10.14 7.78 -16.12
CA GLU A 323 -11.60 7.57 -16.05
C GLU A 323 -12.16 6.74 -17.22
N SER A 324 -11.44 6.68 -18.34
CA SER A 324 -11.89 6.04 -19.59
C SER A 324 -11.48 4.57 -19.75
N GLU A 325 -10.71 4.01 -18.82
CA GLU A 325 -10.20 2.64 -18.95
C GLU A 325 -11.16 1.65 -18.27
N THR A 326 -12.25 1.34 -18.99
CA THR A 326 -13.20 0.28 -18.61
C THR A 326 -12.61 -1.13 -18.73
N ASP A 327 -11.42 -1.29 -19.31
CA ASP A 327 -10.79 -2.60 -19.50
C ASP A 327 -9.70 -2.92 -18.46
N ALA A 328 -9.37 -1.96 -17.58
CA ALA A 328 -8.34 -2.12 -16.54
C ALA A 328 -8.88 -2.74 -15.25
N HIS A 329 -9.82 -3.70 -15.35
CA HIS A 329 -10.45 -4.33 -14.18
C HIS A 329 -9.53 -5.29 -13.40
N ASP A 330 -8.39 -5.68 -13.97
CA ASP A 330 -7.57 -6.79 -13.48
C ASP A 330 -6.20 -6.41 -12.92
N SER A 331 -5.82 -5.12 -12.87
CA SER A 331 -4.53 -4.74 -12.29
C SER A 331 -4.65 -3.74 -11.15
N LEU A 332 -4.14 -4.12 -9.98
CA LEU A 332 -3.96 -3.20 -8.86
C LEU A 332 -3.12 -1.98 -9.26
N TRP A 333 -3.69 -0.80 -9.06
CA TRP A 333 -3.11 0.47 -9.44
C TRP A 333 -2.22 1.04 -8.35
N ILE A 334 -0.91 1.11 -8.54
CA ILE A 334 0.04 1.47 -7.47
C ILE A 334 0.69 2.84 -7.65
N GLY A 335 0.40 3.55 -8.74
CA GLY A 335 1.09 4.80 -9.05
C GLY A 335 0.83 5.93 -8.05
N GLY A 336 -0.36 5.99 -7.45
CA GLY A 336 -0.64 6.91 -6.34
C GLY A 336 0.27 6.66 -5.15
N LEU A 337 0.45 5.38 -4.76
CA LEU A 337 1.34 4.97 -3.69
C LEU A 337 2.82 5.28 -4.00
N LEU A 338 3.29 4.96 -5.22
CA LEU A 338 4.65 5.27 -5.66
C LEU A 338 4.93 6.78 -5.62
N HIS A 339 3.95 7.58 -6.05
CA HIS A 339 4.03 9.04 -6.01
C HIS A 339 4.12 9.56 -4.57
N GLU A 340 3.29 9.03 -3.67
CA GLU A 340 3.27 9.39 -2.25
C GLU A 340 4.63 9.09 -1.59
N ILE A 341 5.18 7.89 -1.81
CA ILE A 341 6.48 7.47 -1.29
C ILE A 341 7.59 8.38 -1.81
N ALA A 342 7.65 8.60 -3.13
CA ALA A 342 8.71 9.40 -3.73
C ALA A 342 8.65 10.89 -3.32
N ARG A 343 7.44 11.44 -3.15
CA ARG A 343 7.24 12.87 -2.87
C ARG A 343 7.35 13.21 -1.39
N LYS A 344 6.69 12.43 -0.53
CA LYS A 344 6.52 12.76 0.88
C LYS A 344 7.60 12.18 1.78
N THR A 345 8.41 11.26 1.27
CA THR A 345 9.54 10.74 2.03
C THR A 345 10.77 11.62 1.85
N PRO A 346 11.23 12.33 2.89
CA PRO A 346 12.44 13.13 2.77
C PRO A 346 13.63 12.24 2.41
N LEU A 347 14.43 12.72 1.45
CA LEU A 347 15.80 12.24 1.24
C LEU A 347 16.73 13.26 1.89
N LEU A 348 17.55 12.80 2.82
CA LEU A 348 18.62 13.61 3.39
C LEU A 348 19.80 13.69 2.41
N PRO A 349 20.63 14.75 2.49
CA PRO A 349 21.85 14.83 1.70
C PRO A 349 22.73 13.58 1.86
N GLY A 350 23.21 13.03 0.75
CA GLY A 350 24.00 11.80 0.65
C GLY A 350 23.19 10.49 0.62
N GLN A 351 21.87 10.54 0.83
CA GLN A 351 21.04 9.32 0.80
C GLN A 351 20.74 8.89 -0.63
N MET A 352 20.67 7.56 -0.79
CA MET A 352 20.14 6.91 -1.99
C MET A 352 19.02 5.95 -1.59
N ARG A 353 17.95 5.94 -2.39
CA ARG A 353 16.80 5.07 -2.19
C ARG A 353 16.36 4.49 -3.53
N LEU A 354 16.17 3.18 -3.59
CA LEU A 354 15.50 2.52 -4.70
C LEU A 354 14.01 2.39 -4.39
N ILE A 355 13.16 2.69 -5.36
CA ILE A 355 11.71 2.48 -5.31
C ILE A 355 11.35 1.67 -6.55
N GLY A 356 10.59 0.60 -6.36
CA GLY A 356 10.04 -0.23 -7.44
C GLY A 356 8.87 -1.04 -6.92
N TYR A 357 8.43 -2.04 -7.67
CA TYR A 357 7.45 -3.00 -7.16
C TYR A 357 7.74 -4.41 -7.67
N THR A 358 7.13 -5.40 -7.02
CA THR A 358 7.10 -6.78 -7.46
C THR A 358 5.66 -7.27 -7.42
N ASP A 359 5.34 -8.22 -8.30
CA ASP A 359 4.07 -8.95 -8.28
C ASP A 359 4.15 -10.19 -7.36
N ASP A 360 5.34 -10.50 -6.82
CA ASP A 360 5.52 -11.54 -5.82
C ASP A 360 4.94 -11.13 -4.46
N ARG A 361 4.55 -12.15 -3.66
CA ARG A 361 3.98 -11.99 -2.32
C ARG A 361 5.00 -12.46 -1.27
N PRO A 362 5.87 -11.58 -0.74
CA PRO A 362 6.95 -11.98 0.16
C PRO A 362 6.50 -12.29 1.60
N GLY A 363 5.23 -12.06 1.95
CA GLY A 363 4.69 -12.29 3.30
C GLY A 363 3.99 -13.65 3.44
N ASP A 364 3.84 -14.09 4.69
CA ASP A 364 3.28 -15.41 5.03
C ASP A 364 1.85 -15.32 5.57
N LEU A 365 1.15 -14.21 5.34
CA LEU A 365 -0.22 -14.01 5.80
C LEU A 365 -1.18 -14.94 5.05
N GLU A 366 -1.92 -15.76 5.78
CA GLU A 366 -2.96 -16.63 5.24
C GLU A 366 -4.35 -16.11 5.62
N VAL A 367 -5.27 -16.13 4.64
CA VAL A 367 -6.68 -15.77 4.83
C VAL A 367 -7.53 -17.01 4.61
N LEU A 368 -8.31 -17.37 5.61
CA LEU A 368 -9.19 -18.53 5.59
C LEU A 368 -10.66 -18.08 5.76
N PRO A 369 -11.63 -18.62 5.01
CA PRO A 369 -11.43 -19.54 3.91
C PRO A 369 -10.76 -18.84 2.72
N ALA A 370 -9.96 -19.58 1.97
CA ALA A 370 -9.18 -19.06 0.84
C ALA A 370 -10.08 -18.33 -0.17
N GLU A 371 -9.51 -17.28 -0.77
CA GLU A 371 -10.13 -16.49 -1.82
C GLU A 371 -10.31 -17.27 -3.13
N ASP A 372 -11.34 -16.89 -3.87
CA ASP A 372 -11.54 -17.40 -5.24
C ASP A 372 -10.72 -16.56 -6.25
N GLN A 373 -10.37 -15.32 -5.87
CA GLN A 373 -9.59 -14.37 -6.65
C GLN A 373 -8.63 -13.59 -5.75
N PHE A 374 -7.37 -13.53 -6.14
CA PHE A 374 -6.33 -12.74 -5.49
C PHE A 374 -5.75 -11.73 -6.49
N ASP A 375 -5.60 -10.48 -6.08
CA ASP A 375 -4.91 -9.44 -6.84
C ASP A 375 -4.04 -8.64 -5.86
N GLY A 376 -2.72 -8.76 -5.99
CA GLY A 376 -1.78 -8.21 -5.03
C GLY A 376 -0.54 -7.65 -5.68
N ARG A 377 0.02 -6.58 -5.08
CA ARG A 377 1.32 -6.03 -5.46
C ARG A 377 2.09 -5.57 -4.25
N CYS A 378 3.41 -5.71 -4.32
CA CYS A 378 4.31 -5.27 -3.28
C CYS A 378 5.23 -4.15 -3.79
N VAL A 379 5.04 -2.92 -3.31
CA VAL A 379 5.98 -1.82 -3.53
C VAL A 379 7.23 -2.05 -2.68
N VAL A 380 8.40 -1.97 -3.30
CA VAL A 380 9.69 -2.16 -2.62
C VAL A 380 10.38 -0.82 -2.46
N VAL A 381 10.79 -0.51 -1.23
CA VAL A 381 11.50 0.71 -0.86
C VAL A 381 12.81 0.31 -0.20
N ALA A 382 13.92 0.39 -0.93
CA ALA A 382 15.24 0.01 -0.42
C ALA A 382 16.10 1.25 -0.12
N HIS A 383 16.50 1.38 1.14
CA HIS A 383 17.43 2.41 1.61
C HIS A 383 18.87 1.95 1.34
N LEU A 384 19.42 2.36 0.19
CA LEU A 384 20.71 1.89 -0.33
C LEU A 384 21.92 2.46 0.42
N ASN A 385 21.77 3.67 0.96
CA ASN A 385 22.78 4.28 1.81
C ASN A 385 22.07 4.97 2.97
N SER A 386 22.28 4.45 4.17
CA SER A 386 21.73 5.05 5.38
C SER A 386 22.56 6.27 5.77
N PRO A 387 21.92 7.34 6.27
CA PRO A 387 22.68 8.45 6.83
C PRO A 387 23.49 7.90 8.02
N PRO A 388 24.71 8.39 8.26
CA PRO A 388 25.45 8.00 9.45
C PRO A 388 24.56 8.27 10.66
N LEU A 389 24.35 7.24 11.49
CA LEU A 389 23.64 7.42 12.75
C LEU A 389 24.39 8.50 13.52
N GLY A 390 23.65 9.51 13.99
CA GLY A 390 24.21 10.52 14.88
C GLY A 390 24.81 9.85 16.12
N GLN A 391 25.62 10.60 16.88
CA GLN A 391 26.08 10.11 18.17
C GLN A 391 24.88 9.66 19.01
N VAL A 392 24.93 8.42 19.51
CA VAL A 392 23.90 7.87 20.39
C VAL A 392 23.79 8.80 21.58
N GLN A 393 22.66 9.50 21.69
CA GLN A 393 22.36 10.30 22.87
C GLN A 393 21.56 9.42 23.83
N PRO A 394 21.98 9.27 25.09
CA PRO A 394 21.17 8.58 26.07
C PRO A 394 19.81 9.27 26.18
N ASP A 395 18.76 8.47 26.22
CA ASP A 395 17.41 8.99 26.43
C ASP A 395 17.35 9.69 27.79
N ARG A 396 17.17 11.01 27.75
CA ARG A 396 17.09 11.86 28.95
C ARG A 396 15.94 11.45 29.87
N TRP A 397 14.94 10.74 29.35
CA TRP A 397 13.76 10.28 30.10
C TRP A 397 13.93 8.91 30.75
N ILE A 398 14.90 8.09 30.31
CA ILE A 398 15.21 6.80 30.95
C ILE A 398 16.09 7.00 32.18
N LEU A 399 17.00 7.97 32.16
CA LEU A 399 17.92 8.25 33.27
C LEU A 399 17.34 9.11 34.39
N SER A 400 16.17 9.73 34.18
CA SER A 400 15.50 10.56 35.19
C SER A 400 14.59 9.78 36.13
N ARG A 401 14.50 8.45 36.03
CA ARG A 401 13.93 7.65 37.12
C ARG A 401 14.88 7.73 38.30
N PRO A 402 14.54 8.45 39.40
CA PRO A 402 15.34 8.36 40.59
C PRO A 402 15.35 6.89 40.99
N VAL A 403 16.53 6.28 41.05
CA VAL A 403 16.72 5.09 41.84
C VAL A 403 16.24 5.49 43.22
N THR A 404 15.10 4.95 43.65
CA THR A 404 14.66 5.05 45.03
C THR A 404 15.68 4.31 45.88
N SER A 405 16.81 4.97 46.15
CA SER A 405 17.72 4.65 47.25
C SER A 405 17.00 5.01 48.53
N GLY A 406 16.01 4.18 48.85
CA GLY A 406 15.24 4.19 50.08
C GLY A 406 15.34 2.80 50.72
N MET A 407 16.55 2.28 50.89
CA MET A 407 16.79 1.38 52.01
C MET A 407 16.68 2.24 53.27
N VAL A 408 15.49 2.25 53.87
CA VAL A 408 15.31 2.66 55.25
C VAL A 408 16.04 1.61 56.09
N PRO A 409 17.08 1.96 56.86
CA PRO A 409 17.62 1.04 57.85
C PRO A 409 16.53 0.84 58.90
N LEU A 410 16.11 -0.41 59.10
CA LEU A 410 15.35 -0.79 60.28
C LEU A 410 16.30 -0.73 61.48
N GLU A 411 16.49 0.46 62.05
CA GLU A 411 16.95 0.59 63.43
C GLU A 411 15.74 0.28 64.32
N GLY A 412 15.57 -1.01 64.61
CA GLY A 412 14.78 -1.46 65.75
C GLY A 412 15.68 -1.43 66.97
N GLU A 413 15.49 -0.40 67.79
CA GLU A 413 15.86 -0.34 69.20
C GLU A 413 15.33 -1.60 69.91
N LEU A 414 16.25 -2.42 70.39
CA LEU A 414 16.05 -3.37 71.48
C LEU A 414 16.67 -2.70 72.70
N ASP A 415 15.85 -2.20 73.63
CA ASP A 415 16.08 -2.35 75.07
C ASP A 415 14.84 -1.92 75.88
N ASP A 416 14.53 -2.76 76.87
CA ASP A 416 13.53 -2.76 77.97
C ASP A 416 12.03 -3.03 77.69
#